data_AF-A0A953D779-F1
#
_entry.id   AF-A0A953D779-F1
#
_cell.length_a   1.000
_cell.length_b   1.000
_cell.length_c   1.000
_cell.angle_alpha   90.00
_cell.angle_beta   90.00
_cell.angle_gamma   90.00
#
_symmetry.space_group_name_H-M   'P 1'
#
loop_
_entity.id
_entity.type
_entity.pdbx_description
1 polymer ?
#
loop_
_entity_poly.entity_id
_entity_poly.type
_entity_poly.pdbx_seq_one_letter_code
_entity_poly.pdbx_strand_id
1 'polypeptide(L)' 'MKRRNLTPKVREALRQLAAGPQDMRDDALLELINAEMRPLPVDDIAYVRDRVRFSCPPCPMVQSVVLMLDGLIDVKSLKL' A
#
# COMPACT_ATOMS: atom_id res chain seq x y z
N MET A 1 4.89 -20.86 -0.48
CA MET A 1 4.80 -19.38 -0.46
C MET A 1 5.37 -18.87 0.86
N LYS A 2 6.54 -18.21 0.85
CA LYS A 2 7.06 -17.54 2.06
C LYS A 2 6.02 -16.50 2.50
N ARG A 3 5.55 -16.57 3.74
CA ARG A 3 4.70 -15.53 4.32
C ARG A 3 5.56 -14.26 4.41
N ARG A 4 5.47 -13.40 3.41
CA ARG A 4 6.12 -12.08 3.42
C ARG A 4 5.53 -11.31 4.60
N ASN A 5 6.35 -11.08 5.62
CA ASN A 5 5.94 -10.48 6.87
C ASN A 5 5.76 -8.97 6.66
N LEU A 6 4.56 -8.57 6.24
CA LEU A 6 4.15 -7.17 6.32
C LEU A 6 4.23 -6.72 7.77
N THR A 7 4.74 -5.52 7.99
CA THR A 7 4.83 -4.96 9.34
C THR A 7 3.42 -4.89 9.95
N PRO A 8 3.30 -5.01 11.28
CA PRO A 8 2.01 -4.87 11.96
C PRO A 8 1.29 -3.56 11.60
N LYS A 9 2.06 -2.48 11.38
CA LYS A 9 1.55 -1.17 10.98
C LYS A 9 0.93 -1.18 9.58
N VAL A 10 1.60 -1.77 8.59
CA VAL A 10 1.05 -1.91 7.22
C VAL A 10 -0.23 -2.74 7.25
N ARG A 11 -0.24 -3.84 8.00
CA ARG A 11 -1.44 -4.69 8.10
C ARG A 11 -2.64 -3.93 8.67
N GLU A 12 -2.41 -3.10 9.67
CA GLU A 12 -3.44 -2.27 10.27
C GLU A 12 -3.91 -1.16 9.32
N ALA A 13 -2.97 -0.50 8.64
CA ALA A 13 -3.28 0.50 7.62
C ALA A 13 -4.14 -0.08 6.47
N LEU A 14 -3.80 -1.27 5.99
CA LEU A 14 -4.60 -1.97 4.96
C LEU A 14 -5.98 -2.40 5.48
N ARG A 15 -6.09 -2.75 6.76
CA ARG A 15 -7.37 -3.06 7.40
C ARG A 15 -8.26 -1.82 7.47
N GLN A 16 -7.68 -0.69 7.87
CA GLN A 16 -8.35 0.60 7.93
C GLN A 16 -8.79 1.08 6.54
N LEU A 17 -7.97 0.86 5.52
CA LEU A 17 -8.31 1.11 4.12
C LEU A 17 -9.52 0.28 3.65
N ALA A 18 -9.62 -0.98 4.11
CA ALA A 18 -10.71 -1.88 3.74
C ALA A 18 -12.04 -1.58 4.47
N ALA A 19 -12.01 -0.83 5.58
CA ALA A 19 -13.13 -0.69 6.52
C ALA A 19 -14.17 0.41 6.20
N GLY A 20 -14.01 1.20 5.13
CA GLY A 20 -15.00 2.23 4.75
C GLY A 20 -14.72 3.63 5.34
N PRO A 21 -15.61 4.61 5.09
CA PRO A 21 -15.25 5.98 4.69
C PRO A 21 -14.49 6.75 5.77
N GLN A 22 -13.30 7.24 5.39
CA GLN A 22 -12.38 7.99 6.25
C GLN A 22 -12.37 9.47 5.87
N ASP A 23 -13.41 10.22 6.22
CA ASP A 23 -13.52 11.65 5.87
C ASP A 23 -12.45 12.59 6.48
N MET A 24 -11.42 12.08 7.18
CA MET A 24 -10.37 12.93 7.77
C MET A 24 -8.94 12.33 7.84
N ARG A 25 -8.65 11.16 7.24
CA ARG A 25 -7.34 10.48 7.45
C ARG A 25 -6.63 9.94 6.22
N ASP A 26 -7.09 10.30 5.03
CA ASP A 26 -6.57 9.76 3.76
C ASP A 26 -5.07 10.04 3.54
N ASP A 27 -4.60 11.28 3.75
CA ASP A 27 -3.19 11.65 3.53
C ASP A 27 -2.24 11.04 4.56
N ALA A 28 -2.61 11.06 5.84
CA ALA A 28 -1.79 10.46 6.90
C ALA A 28 -1.67 8.93 6.74
N LEU A 29 -2.74 8.28 6.26
CA LEU A 29 -2.73 6.86 5.94
C LEU A 29 -1.84 6.57 4.72
N LEU A 30 -1.91 7.39 3.67
CA LEU A 30 -1.00 7.32 2.51
C LEU A 30 0.45 7.46 2.92
N GLU A 31 0.79 8.47 3.71
CA GLU A 31 2.16 8.71 4.17
C GLU A 31 2.69 7.53 5.00
N LEU A 32 1.88 6.98 5.91
CA LEU A 32 2.23 5.82 6.71
C LEU A 32 2.51 4.60 5.83
N ILE A 33 1.64 4.31 4.86
CA ILE A 33 1.83 3.19 3.93
C ILE A 33 3.09 3.45 3.09
N ASN A 34 3.28 4.66 2.56
CA ASN A 34 4.47 5.02 1.79
C ASN A 34 5.77 4.77 2.59
N ALA A 35 5.84 5.28 3.81
CA ALA A 35 7.03 5.17 4.67
C ALA A 35 7.39 3.72 4.97
N GLU A 36 6.40 2.86 5.20
CA GLU A 36 6.62 1.44 5.49
C GLU A 36 6.92 0.61 4.24
N MET A 37 6.40 1.00 3.06
CA MET A 37 6.64 0.31 1.79
C MET A 37 7.94 0.73 1.12
N ARG A 38 8.39 1.98 1.32
CA ARG A 38 9.64 2.53 0.78
C ARG A 38 10.90 1.71 1.08
N PRO A 39 11.09 1.06 2.24
CA PRO A 39 12.25 0.18 2.47
C PRO A 39 12.11 -1.21 1.84
N LEU A 40 10.91 -1.65 1.43
CA LEU A 40 10.67 -3.03 0.97
C LEU A 40 11.15 -3.28 -0.46
N PRO A 41 11.56 -4.50 -0.82
CA PRO A 41 11.92 -4.82 -2.20
C PRO A 41 10.71 -4.71 -3.13
N VAL A 42 10.96 -4.49 -4.42
CA VAL A 42 9.92 -4.33 -5.46
C VAL A 42 8.88 -5.46 -5.43
N ASP A 43 9.31 -6.70 -5.26
CA ASP A 43 8.41 -7.85 -5.24
C ASP A 43 7.41 -7.83 -4.07
N ASP A 44 7.81 -7.26 -2.93
CA ASP A 44 6.95 -7.15 -1.75
C ASP A 44 5.94 -6.00 -1.95
N ILE A 45 6.38 -4.90 -2.58
CA ILE A 45 5.51 -3.78 -2.96
C ILE A 45 4.45 -4.24 -3.97
N ALA A 46 4.86 -4.96 -5.02
CA ALA A 46 3.96 -5.52 -6.02
C ALA A 46 2.93 -6.46 -5.40
N TYR A 47 3.37 -7.32 -4.47
CA TYR A 47 2.46 -8.21 -3.75
C TYR A 47 1.40 -7.46 -2.93
N VAL A 48 1.78 -6.39 -2.23
CA VAL A 48 0.84 -5.56 -1.47
C VAL A 48 -0.13 -4.84 -2.39
N ARG A 49 0.35 -4.26 -3.49
CA ARG A 49 -0.50 -3.60 -4.49
C ARG A 49 -1.57 -4.55 -5.01
N ASP A 50 -1.18 -5.76 -5.39
CA ASP A 50 -2.13 -6.74 -5.93
C ASP A 50 -3.15 -7.15 -4.86
N ARG A 51 -2.70 -7.37 -3.62
CA ARG A 51 -3.59 -7.62 -2.47
C ARG A 51 -4.61 -6.51 -2.26
N VAL A 52 -4.19 -5.25 -2.32
CA VAL A 52 -5.05 -4.08 -2.16
C VAL A 52 -6.10 -4.04 -3.27
N ARG A 53 -5.68 -4.24 -4.53
CA ARG A 53 -6.59 -4.30 -5.69
C ARG A 53 -7.65 -5.41 -5.56
N PHE A 54 -7.28 -6.57 -5.02
CA PHE A 54 -8.19 -7.71 -4.91
C PHE A 54 -9.04 -7.74 -3.64
N SER A 55 -8.56 -7.17 -2.53
CA SER A 55 -9.20 -7.33 -1.20
C SER A 55 -9.99 -6.12 -0.74
N CYS A 56 -9.75 -4.94 -1.32
CA CYS A 56 -10.42 -3.71 -0.92
C CYS A 56 -11.49 -3.32 -1.96
N PRO A 57 -12.67 -2.82 -1.52
CA PRO A 57 -13.66 -2.29 -2.44
C PRO A 57 -13.09 -1.08 -3.20
N PRO A 58 -13.45 -0.86 -4.48
CA PRO A 58 -12.95 0.25 -5.26
C PRO A 58 -13.46 1.57 -4.66
N CYS A 59 -12.56 2.28 -3.96
CA CYS A 59 -12.79 3.63 -3.46
C CYS A 59 -11.63 4.54 -3.88
N PRO A 60 -11.83 5.87 -3.93
CA PRO A 60 -10.79 6.82 -4.34
C PRO A 60 -9.48 6.63 -3.57
N MET A 61 -9.58 6.31 -2.28
CA MET A 61 -8.43 6.08 -1.39
C MET A 61 -7.63 4.83 -1.77
N VAL A 62 -8.30 3.71 -2.08
CA VAL A 62 -7.65 2.49 -2.59
C VAL A 62 -6.93 2.77 -3.91
N GLN A 63 -7.55 3.55 -4.79
CA GLN A 63 -6.92 3.95 -6.05
C GLN A 63 -5.65 4.78 -5.81
N SER A 64 -5.67 5.73 -4.87
CA SER A 64 -4.51 6.52 -4.47
C SER A 64 -3.37 5.66 -3.92
N VAL A 65 -3.66 4.67 -3.06
CA VAL A 65 -2.64 3.73 -2.56
C VAL A 65 -2.05 2.91 -3.70
N VAL A 66 -2.88 2.41 -4.61
CA VAL A 66 -2.41 1.62 -5.74
C VAL A 66 -1.47 2.43 -6.64
N LEU A 67 -1.84 3.67 -6.99
CA LEU A 67 -1.02 4.55 -7.80
C LEU A 67 0.31 4.89 -7.12
N MET A 68 0.29 5.13 -5.81
CA MET A 68 1.50 5.37 -5.01
C MET A 68 2.43 4.15 -5.02
N LEU A 69 1.89 2.94 -4.86
CA LEU A 69 2.68 1.70 -4.90
C LEU A 69 3.25 1.44 -6.30
N ASP A 70 2.49 1.72 -7.37
CA ASP A 70 2.98 1.64 -8.75
C ASP A 70 4.15 2.63 -8.95
N GLY A 71 4.02 3.89 -8.50
CA GLY A 71 5.11 4.86 -8.56
C GLY A 71 6.36 4.45 -7.78
N LEU A 72 6.21 3.83 -6.60
CA LEU A 72 7.34 3.28 -5.84
C LEU A 72 8.04 2.13 -6.57
N ILE A 73 7.27 1.27 -7.25
CA ILE A 73 7.82 0.19 -8.07
C ILE A 73 8.62 0.78 -9.23
N ASP A 74 8.08 1.78 -9.92
CA ASP A 74 8.74 2.44 -11.06
C ASP A 74 10.05 3.09 -10.63
N VAL A 75 10.03 3.91 -9.58
CA VAL A 75 11.24 4.58 -9.04
C VAL A 75 12.32 3.56 -8.69
N LYS A 76 11.95 2.44 -8.05
CA LYS A 76 12.92 1.40 -7.67
C LYS A 76 13.40 0.56 -8.85
N SER A 77 12.56 0.36 -9.86
CA SER A 77 12.92 -0.37 -11.07
C SER A 77 13.87 0.44 -11.97
N LEU A 78 13.81 1.77 -11.88
CA LEU A 78 14.69 2.68 -12.60
C LEU A 78 16.12 2.77 -12.03
N LYS A 79 16.44 2.09 -10.91
CA LYS A 79 17.76 2.12 -10.23
C LYS A 79 18.32 3.54 -9.99
N LEU A 80 17.45 4.52 -9.78
CA LEU A 80 17.84 5.88 -9.36
C LEU A 80 18.30 5.90 -7.90
#